data_AF-A0A8X7CAF8-F1
#
_entry.id   AF-A0A8X7CAF8-F1
#
_cell.length_a   1.000
_cell.length_b   1.000
_cell.length_c   1.000
_cell.angle_alpha   90.00
_cell.angle_beta   90.00
_cell.angle_gamma   90.00
#
_symmetry.space_group_name_H-M   'P 1'
#
loop_
_entity.id
_entity.type
_entity.pdbx_description
1 polymer ?
#
loop_
_entity_poly.entity_id
_entity_poly.type
_entity_poly.pdbx_seq_one_letter_code
_entity_poly.pdbx_strand_id
1 'polypeptide(L)'
;GRLCEWKHKTIDKSEEIETFEEYKKTLTLQCKDGHAATFYWMPDEDTPDLVYYQCFTHRNLGWKIHVVDSDAKVAGAMEHLSNQEPNSAVTALLSHSLLLLVTFFVIF
;
A
#
# COMPACT_ATOMS: atom_id res chain seq x y z
N GLY A 1 6.34 -3.32 -28.62
CA GLY A 1 5.75 -4.64 -28.95
C GLY A 1 4.27 -4.45 -29.12
N ARG A 2 3.60 -5.30 -29.91
CA ARG A 2 2.14 -5.20 -30.13
C ARG A 2 1.38 -5.22 -28.81
N LEU A 3 0.36 -4.37 -28.67
CA LEU A 3 -0.52 -4.36 -27.50
C LEU A 3 -1.49 -5.54 -27.62
N CYS A 4 -1.50 -6.45 -26.66
CA CYS A 4 -2.41 -7.59 -26.63
C CYS A 4 -3.26 -7.56 -25.36
N GLU A 5 -4.57 -7.59 -25.51
CA GLU A 5 -5.55 -7.52 -24.43
C GLU A 5 -6.49 -8.73 -24.51
N TRP A 6 -6.78 -9.37 -23.38
CA TRP A 6 -7.88 -10.34 -23.29
C TRP A 6 -9.19 -9.57 -23.12
N LYS A 7 -10.11 -9.70 -24.08
CA LYS A 7 -11.43 -9.05 -24.03
C LYS A 7 -12.55 -10.07 -23.94
N HIS A 8 -13.62 -9.73 -23.23
CA HIS A 8 -14.83 -10.55 -23.18
C HIS A 8 -15.43 -10.69 -24.58
N LYS A 9 -15.83 -11.91 -24.95
CA LYS A 9 -16.60 -12.14 -26.19
C LYS A 9 -17.97 -11.47 -26.14
N THR A 10 -18.56 -11.42 -24.94
CA THR A 10 -19.87 -10.82 -24.69
C THR A 10 -19.83 -9.99 -23.41
N ILE A 11 -20.17 -10.58 -22.28
CA ILE A 11 -20.19 -9.95 -20.94
C ILE A 11 -19.15 -10.61 -20.04
N ASP A 12 -18.84 -9.97 -18.91
CA ASP A 12 -18.03 -10.60 -17.88
C ASP A 12 -18.78 -11.78 -17.25
N LYS A 13 -18.04 -12.87 -17.06
CA LYS A 13 -18.49 -14.15 -16.49
C LYS A 13 -17.51 -14.64 -15.41
N SER A 14 -16.66 -13.76 -14.90
CA SER A 14 -15.64 -14.05 -13.89
C SER A 14 -16.26 -14.63 -12.62
N GLU A 15 -17.43 -14.16 -12.21
CA GLU A 15 -18.16 -14.64 -11.02
C GLU A 15 -18.88 -15.99 -11.23
N GLU A 16 -19.18 -16.36 -12.48
CA GLU A 16 -19.92 -17.59 -12.79
C GLU A 16 -19.01 -18.82 -12.97
N ILE A 17 -17.69 -18.62 -13.10
CA ILE A 17 -16.75 -19.66 -13.53
C ILE A 17 -15.68 -19.89 -12.46
N GLU A 18 -15.65 -21.10 -11.91
CA GLU A 18 -14.79 -21.44 -10.77
C GLU A 18 -13.30 -21.52 -11.13
N THR A 19 -12.96 -21.86 -12.38
CA THR A 19 -11.56 -22.09 -12.79
C THR A 19 -11.09 -21.09 -13.83
N PHE A 20 -9.85 -20.62 -13.68
CA PHE A 20 -9.24 -19.69 -14.62
C PHE A 20 -9.17 -20.24 -16.06
N GLU A 21 -8.86 -21.54 -16.23
CA GLU A 21 -8.76 -22.15 -17.56
C GLU A 21 -10.11 -22.18 -18.30
N GLU A 22 -11.21 -22.35 -17.58
CA GLU A 22 -12.54 -22.26 -18.17
C GLU A 22 -12.95 -20.82 -18.43
N TYR A 23 -12.67 -19.91 -17.50
CA TYR A 23 -12.95 -18.48 -17.65
C TYR A 23 -12.23 -17.90 -18.87
N LYS A 24 -10.96 -18.28 -19.07
CA LYS A 24 -10.15 -17.86 -20.23
C LYS A 24 -10.77 -18.24 -21.57
N LYS A 25 -11.57 -19.32 -21.65
CA LYS A 25 -12.28 -19.69 -22.90
C LYS A 25 -13.37 -18.68 -23.28
N THR A 26 -13.86 -17.88 -22.33
CA THR A 26 -14.82 -16.79 -22.57
C THR A 26 -14.17 -15.53 -23.14
N LEU A 27 -12.84 -15.44 -23.10
CA LEU A 27 -12.06 -14.29 -23.55
C LEU A 27 -11.54 -14.50 -24.98
N THR A 28 -11.22 -13.39 -25.64
CA THR A 28 -10.53 -13.36 -26.94
C THR A 28 -9.30 -12.47 -26.81
N LEU A 29 -8.15 -12.98 -27.23
CA LEU A 29 -6.92 -12.20 -27.29
C LEU A 29 -6.96 -11.29 -28.51
N GLN A 30 -7.17 -10.00 -28.29
CA GLN A 30 -7.12 -8.99 -29.33
C GLN A 30 -5.76 -8.29 -29.28
N CYS A 31 -5.06 -8.27 -30.42
CA CYS A 31 -3.78 -7.60 -30.51
C CYS A 31 -3.81 -6.50 -31.56
N LYS A 32 -3.25 -5.34 -31.21
CA LYS A 32 -3.06 -4.19 -32.09
C LYS A 32 -1.58 -3.97 -32.32
N ASP A 33 -1.22 -3.60 -33.54
CA ASP A 33 0.14 -3.19 -33.85
C ASP A 33 0.54 -2.00 -32.97
N GLY A 34 1.78 -2.02 -32.48
CA GLY A 34 2.20 -1.06 -31.47
C GLY A 34 3.71 -1.00 -31.26
N HIS A 35 4.20 0.22 -31.07
CA HIS A 35 5.55 0.51 -30.64
C HIS A 35 5.63 0.50 -29.10
N ALA A 36 6.84 0.61 -28.54
CA ALA A 36 6.97 0.82 -27.10
C ALA A 36 6.22 2.10 -26.70
N ALA A 37 5.47 2.05 -25.59
CA ALA A 37 4.69 3.17 -25.09
C ALA A 37 4.82 3.24 -23.56
N THR A 38 4.68 4.45 -23.02
CA THR A 38 4.58 4.67 -21.58
C THR A 38 3.19 4.27 -21.10
N PHE A 39 3.14 3.41 -20.08
CA PHE A 39 1.89 3.01 -19.44
C PHE A 39 1.54 4.03 -18.34
N TYR A 40 0.35 4.63 -18.45
CA TYR A 40 -0.22 5.52 -17.43
C TYR A 40 -1.42 4.82 -16.81
N TRP A 41 -1.42 4.71 -15.49
CA TRP A 41 -2.49 4.10 -14.71
C TRP A 41 -2.64 4.83 -13.38
N MET A 42 -3.88 5.00 -12.96
CA MET A 42 -4.27 5.59 -11.68
C MET A 42 -5.19 4.59 -10.97
N PRO A 43 -4.81 4.08 -9.79
CA PRO A 43 -5.68 3.27 -8.94
C PRO A 43 -6.97 4.01 -8.55
N ASP A 44 -8.04 3.26 -8.33
CA ASP A 44 -9.34 3.71 -7.82
C ASP A 44 -9.77 2.90 -6.57
N GLU A 45 -10.97 3.18 -6.04
CA GLU A 45 -11.50 2.54 -4.81
C GLU A 45 -11.70 1.03 -4.94
N ASP A 46 -11.92 0.53 -6.15
CA ASP A 46 -12.10 -0.91 -6.43
C ASP A 46 -10.77 -1.61 -6.72
N THR A 47 -9.65 -0.87 -6.77
CA THR A 47 -8.33 -1.43 -7.04
C THR A 47 -7.81 -2.18 -5.81
N PRO A 48 -7.39 -3.46 -5.94
CA PRO A 48 -6.82 -4.20 -4.81
C PRO A 48 -5.52 -3.61 -4.27
N ASP A 49 -5.27 -3.77 -2.97
CA ASP A 49 -4.02 -3.40 -2.29
C ASP A 49 -2.76 -4.00 -2.93
N LEU A 50 -2.90 -5.09 -3.69
CA LEU A 50 -1.80 -5.78 -4.35
C LEU A 50 -2.09 -6.06 -5.82
N VAL A 51 -1.34 -5.41 -6.70
CA VAL A 51 -1.43 -5.59 -8.15
C VAL A 51 -0.17 -6.27 -8.67
N TYR A 52 -0.33 -7.35 -9.43
CA TYR A 52 0.78 -8.08 -10.04
C TYR A 52 1.01 -7.62 -11.47
N TYR A 53 2.27 -7.37 -11.83
CA TYR A 53 2.66 -7.08 -13.20
C TYR A 53 3.76 -8.02 -13.67
N GLN A 54 3.72 -8.38 -14.95
CA GLN A 54 4.70 -9.25 -15.57
C GLN A 54 5.04 -8.73 -16.96
N CYS A 55 6.33 -8.57 -17.24
CA CYS A 55 6.78 -8.34 -18.61
C CYS A 55 6.52 -9.59 -19.45
N PHE A 56 5.86 -9.39 -20.57
CA PHE A 56 5.61 -10.47 -21.53
C PHE A 56 6.89 -10.88 -22.28
N THR A 57 7.81 -9.94 -22.55
CA THR A 57 8.97 -10.19 -23.41
C THR A 57 10.22 -10.63 -22.65
N HIS A 58 10.34 -10.29 -21.37
CA HIS A 58 11.52 -10.59 -20.56
C HIS A 58 11.14 -11.45 -19.36
N ARG A 59 11.81 -12.58 -19.21
CA ARG A 59 11.67 -13.45 -18.03
C ARG A 59 12.12 -12.68 -16.79
N ASN A 60 11.43 -12.90 -15.67
CA ASN A 60 11.73 -12.34 -14.35
C ASN A 60 11.67 -10.80 -14.27
N LEU A 61 11.12 -10.12 -15.27
CA LEU A 61 10.85 -8.68 -15.23
C LEU A 61 9.38 -8.46 -14.84
N GLY A 62 9.02 -8.95 -13.67
CA GLY A 62 7.69 -8.81 -13.08
C GLY A 62 7.82 -8.68 -11.58
N TRP A 63 6.80 -8.12 -10.93
CA TRP A 63 6.73 -8.03 -9.47
C TRP A 63 5.30 -7.66 -9.04
N LYS A 64 5.20 -7.09 -7.83
CA LYS A 64 3.97 -6.60 -7.22
C LYS A 64 4.06 -5.10 -6.95
N ILE A 65 2.95 -4.40 -7.13
CA ILE A 65 2.73 -3.01 -6.77
C ILE A 65 1.79 -3.03 -5.57
N HIS A 66 2.22 -2.40 -4.48
CA HIS A 66 1.36 -2.18 -3.32
C HIS A 66 0.59 -0.86 -3.52
N VAL A 67 -0.73 -0.95 -3.61
CA VAL A 67 -1.62 0.21 -3.62
C VAL A 67 -1.88 0.57 -2.16
N VAL A 68 -1.73 1.84 -1.83
CA VAL A 68 -1.90 2.34 -0.47
C VAL A 68 -2.71 3.62 -0.50
N ASP A 69 -3.63 3.77 0.45
CA ASP A 69 -4.35 5.01 0.64
C ASP A 69 -3.40 6.12 1.11
N SER A 70 -3.68 7.35 0.69
CA SER A 70 -2.92 8.52 1.14
C SER A 70 -2.85 8.66 2.65
N ASP A 71 -3.86 8.15 3.36
CA ASP A 71 -4.08 8.33 4.79
C ASP A 71 -3.57 7.14 5.63
N ALA A 72 -3.17 6.03 4.99
CA ALA A 72 -2.69 4.81 5.66
C ALA A 72 -1.33 4.97 6.37
N LYS A 73 -0.65 6.11 6.23
CA LYS A 73 0.61 6.40 6.93
C LYS A 73 0.49 6.48 8.45
N VAL A 74 -0.73 6.52 8.99
CA VAL A 74 -0.96 6.64 10.44
C VAL A 74 -0.93 5.28 11.15
N ALA A 75 -1.30 4.17 10.51
CA ALA A 75 -1.38 2.88 11.19
C ALA A 75 0.01 2.24 11.45
N GLY A 76 0.92 2.32 10.48
CA GLY A 76 2.27 1.72 10.61
C GLY A 76 3.24 2.52 11.49
N ALA A 77 2.97 3.80 11.76
CA ALA A 77 3.79 4.65 12.62
C ALA A 77 3.41 4.56 14.10
N MET A 78 2.22 4.02 14.43
CA MET A 78 1.69 4.02 15.80
C MET A 78 2.09 2.79 16.63
N GLU A 79 2.70 1.76 16.03
CA GLU A 79 3.26 0.63 16.80
C GLU A 79 4.58 1.00 17.52
N HIS A 80 5.23 2.12 17.16
CA HIS A 80 6.54 2.49 17.71
C HIS A 80 6.51 3.51 18.87
N LEU A 81 5.36 4.15 19.14
CA LEU A 81 5.28 5.21 20.15
C LEU A 81 4.87 4.73 21.56
N SER A 82 4.49 3.46 21.74
CA SER A 82 4.01 2.99 23.06
C SER A 82 5.10 2.51 24.02
N ASN A 83 6.36 2.38 23.59
CA ASN A 83 7.40 1.68 24.37
C ASN A 83 8.55 2.58 24.88
N GLN A 84 8.37 3.90 24.97
CA GLN A 84 9.38 4.76 25.59
C GLN A 84 9.17 4.84 27.11
N GLU A 85 9.88 4.00 27.87
CA GLU A 85 10.02 4.17 29.33
C GLU A 85 10.74 5.49 29.64
N PRO A 86 10.24 6.34 30.57
CA PRO A 86 10.90 7.58 30.92
C PRO A 86 12.22 7.31 31.65
N ASN A 87 13.31 7.75 31.04
CA ASN A 87 14.67 7.73 31.56
C ASN A 87 14.78 8.54 32.87
N SER A 88 15.30 7.90 33.93
CA SER A 88 15.34 8.37 35.33
C SER A 88 15.91 9.77 35.56
N ALA A 89 16.71 10.29 34.62
CA ALA A 89 17.23 11.65 34.67
C ALA A 89 16.12 12.70 34.53
N VAL A 90 15.10 12.44 33.71
CA VAL A 90 13.96 13.35 33.50
C VAL A 90 13.11 13.42 34.76
N THR A 91 12.87 12.27 35.39
CA THR A 91 12.13 12.19 36.66
C THR A 91 12.87 12.92 37.79
N ALA A 92 14.20 12.84 37.82
CA ALA A 92 15.01 13.55 38.82
C ALA A 92 15.03 15.07 38.63
N LEU A 93 15.01 15.57 37.38
CA LEU A 93 15.00 17.00 37.09
C LEU A 93 13.61 17.63 37.39
N LEU A 94 12.54 16.91 37.08
CA LEU A 94 11.17 17.34 37.39
C LEU A 94 10.92 17.36 38.91
N SER A 95 11.49 16.42 39.67
CA SER A 95 11.35 16.42 41.12
C SER A 95 12.13 17.56 41.80
N HIS A 96 13.33 17.89 41.33
CA HIS A 96 14.12 19.01 41.88
C HIS A 96 13.50 20.37 41.57
N SER A 97 12.98 20.57 40.35
CA SER A 97 12.32 21.82 39.97
C SER A 97 11.01 22.05 40.74
N LEU A 98 10.25 20.98 41.00
CA LEU A 98 9.04 21.05 41.82
C LEU A 98 9.37 21.38 43.30
N LEU A 99 10.43 20.79 43.88
CA LEU A 99 10.86 21.12 45.24
C LEU A 99 11.27 22.60 45.39
N LEU A 100 11.97 23.16 44.39
CA LEU A 100 12.38 24.56 44.41
C LEU A 100 11.18 25.52 44.30
N LEU A 101 10.18 25.17 43.48
CA LEU A 101 8.95 25.95 43.37
C LEU A 101 8.12 25.92 44.65
N VAL A 102 7.98 24.74 45.28
CA VAL A 102 7.20 24.61 46.52
C VAL A 102 7.90 25.32 47.69
N THR A 103 9.23 25.27 47.77
CA THR A 103 9.97 26.01 48.80
C THR A 103 9.90 27.52 48.61
N PHE A 104 9.94 28.02 47.37
CA PHE A 104 9.74 29.44 47.08
C PHE A 104 8.35 29.93 47.51
N PHE A 105 7.30 29.13 47.25
CA PHE A 105 5.91 29.50 47.56
C PHE A 105 5.56 29.42 49.05
N VAL A 106 6.35 28.71 49.87
CA VAL A 106 6.12 28.58 51.32
C VAL A 106 6.91 29.63 52.13
N ILE A 107 7.94 30.22 51.53
CA ILE A 107 8.78 31.25 52.17
C ILE A 107 8.26 32.69 51.87
N PHE A 108 7.34 32.85 50.91
CA PHE A 108 6.68 34.12 50.57
C PHE A 108 5.19 34.13 50.92
#